data_AF-A0A0F4GA02-F1
#
_entry.id   AF-A0A0F4GA02-F1
#
_cell.length_a   1.000
_cell.length_b   1.000
_cell.length_c   1.000
_cell.angle_alpha   90.00
_cell.angle_beta   90.00
_cell.angle_gamma   90.00
#
_symmetry.space_group_name_H-M   'P 1'
#
loop_
_entity.id
_entity.type
_entity.pdbx_description
1 polymer ?
#
loop_
_entity_poly.entity_id
_entity_poly.type
_entity_poly.pdbx_seq_one_letter_code
_entity_poly.pdbx_strand_id
1 'polypeptide(L)'
;MTKASNDEIVDRALRASCSEMGSRVGLAARPNTKQRVQEYAVLNTVSLAWRIGRCIAIAEANNTLSTVAEAIIDEVGGEKSACILFRGKIVEVERRLFKGHSYGSITIASLSSQEEEDSSTSQASRMPARVSGGTLTIPFKNENLYAEHTSDGGAKTVICSVPDLICVLDTGSGRSLGVPEFKYGFRVTVLGITCSPRWSDTGRGLEIGGPSAFGYDIPYKPVGTYVEPRSVIDEYSPK
;
A
#
# COMPACT_ATOMS: atom_id res chain seq x y z
N MET A 1 -23.18 13.73 -16.26
CA MET A 1 -22.30 13.85 -17.45
C MET A 1 -22.36 12.53 -18.22
N THR A 2 -22.84 12.50 -19.46
CA THR A 2 -23.04 11.25 -20.22
C THR A 2 -21.92 10.95 -21.23
N LYS A 3 -21.09 11.95 -21.55
CA LYS A 3 -19.88 11.84 -22.38
C LYS A 3 -18.84 12.85 -21.91
N ALA A 4 -17.56 12.51 -22.06
CA ALA A 4 -16.42 13.39 -21.85
C ALA A 4 -15.31 13.00 -22.85
N SER A 5 -14.42 13.94 -23.17
CA SER A 5 -13.30 13.68 -24.08
C SER A 5 -12.14 12.91 -23.43
N ASN A 6 -12.00 13.00 -22.10
CA ASN A 6 -11.05 12.23 -21.31
C ASN A 6 -11.53 12.07 -19.85
N ASP A 7 -10.89 11.18 -19.10
CA ASP A 7 -11.22 10.89 -17.70
C ASP A 7 -10.87 12.04 -16.76
N GLU A 8 -9.87 12.87 -17.10
CA GLU A 8 -9.46 14.02 -16.30
C GLU A 8 -10.58 15.07 -16.18
N ILE A 9 -11.33 15.32 -17.26
CA ILE A 9 -12.49 16.23 -17.23
C ILE A 9 -13.59 15.70 -16.32
N VAL A 10 -13.78 14.38 -16.29
CA VAL A 10 -14.74 13.74 -15.38
C VAL A 10 -14.29 13.89 -13.93
N ASP A 11 -13.03 13.60 -13.60
CA ASP A 11 -12.48 13.80 -12.24
C ASP A 11 -12.62 15.26 -11.81
N ARG A 12 -12.21 16.22 -12.67
CA ARG A 12 -12.25 17.65 -12.33
C ARG A 12 -13.67 18.13 -12.00
N ALA A 13 -14.67 17.69 -12.76
CA ALA A 13 -16.06 18.04 -12.51
C ALA A 13 -16.58 17.42 -11.19
N LEU A 14 -16.30 16.14 -10.96
CA LEU A 14 -16.73 15.46 -9.73
C LEU A 14 -16.02 16.01 -8.48
N ARG A 15 -14.73 16.33 -8.59
CA ARG A 15 -13.93 16.92 -7.52
C ARG A 15 -14.41 18.33 -7.16
N ALA A 16 -14.83 19.13 -8.16
CA ALA A 16 -15.45 20.42 -7.90
C ALA A 16 -16.74 20.27 -7.07
N SER A 17 -17.63 19.34 -7.45
CA SER A 17 -18.85 19.06 -6.66
C SER A 17 -18.52 18.57 -5.25
N CYS A 18 -17.50 17.73 -5.10
CA CYS A 18 -17.05 17.24 -3.79
C CYS A 18 -16.64 18.40 -2.87
N SER A 19 -15.90 19.39 -3.38
CA SER A 19 -15.52 20.59 -2.61
C SER A 19 -16.73 21.39 -2.13
N GLU A 20 -17.72 21.59 -2.99
CA GLU A 20 -18.94 22.36 -2.66
C GLU A 20 -19.87 21.61 -1.68
N MET A 21 -19.93 20.28 -1.76
CA MET A 21 -20.87 19.44 -1.00
C MET A 21 -20.33 18.96 0.37
N GLY A 22 -19.29 19.61 0.90
CA GLY A 22 -18.72 19.22 2.20
C GLY A 22 -17.77 18.01 2.14
N SER A 23 -16.97 17.93 1.08
CA SER A 23 -15.92 16.90 0.86
C SER A 23 -16.43 15.47 0.67
N ARG A 24 -17.71 15.28 0.31
CA ARG A 24 -18.28 13.97 -0.01
C ARG A 24 -19.30 14.08 -1.14
N VAL A 25 -19.20 13.20 -2.12
CA VAL A 25 -20.18 13.06 -3.20
C VAL A 25 -20.30 11.59 -3.61
N GLY A 26 -21.51 11.12 -3.89
CA GLY A 26 -21.74 9.79 -4.43
C GLY A 26 -21.58 9.78 -5.96
N LEU A 27 -20.95 8.74 -6.50
CA LEU A 27 -20.84 8.53 -7.94
C LEU A 27 -21.41 7.16 -8.31
N ALA A 28 -22.35 7.16 -9.26
CA ALA A 28 -22.75 5.96 -9.98
C ALA A 28 -22.18 6.02 -11.40
N ALA A 29 -21.13 5.24 -11.67
CA ALA A 29 -20.56 5.12 -13.00
C ALA A 29 -21.42 4.24 -13.90
N ARG A 30 -21.21 4.33 -15.23
CA ARG A 30 -21.90 3.47 -16.19
C ARG A 30 -21.57 2.00 -15.90
N PRO A 31 -22.57 1.10 -15.78
CA PRO A 31 -22.32 -0.34 -15.68
C PRO A 31 -21.49 -0.84 -16.86
N ASN A 32 -20.50 -1.69 -16.57
CA ASN A 32 -19.71 -2.37 -17.60
C ASN A 32 -20.28 -3.76 -17.91
N THR A 33 -19.98 -4.29 -19.09
CA THR A 33 -20.35 -5.67 -19.44
C THR A 33 -19.46 -6.67 -18.70
N LYS A 34 -19.99 -7.87 -18.44
CA LYS A 34 -19.23 -8.98 -17.84
C LYS A 34 -17.88 -9.20 -18.54
N GLN A 35 -17.91 -9.27 -19.87
CA GLN A 35 -16.71 -9.49 -20.68
C GLN A 35 -15.63 -8.44 -20.41
N ARG A 36 -15.98 -7.15 -20.41
CA ARG A 36 -15.01 -6.06 -20.14
C ARG A 36 -14.42 -6.15 -18.74
N VAL A 37 -15.23 -6.52 -17.74
CA VAL A 37 -14.72 -6.68 -16.38
C VAL A 37 -13.73 -7.85 -16.31
N GLN A 38 -14.03 -8.99 -16.92
CA GLN A 38 -13.13 -10.14 -16.95
C GLN A 38 -11.83 -9.85 -17.73
N GLU A 39 -11.93 -9.08 -18.81
CA GLU A 39 -10.79 -8.77 -19.68
C GLU A 39 -9.88 -7.68 -19.14
N TYR A 40 -10.35 -6.75 -18.31
CA TYR A 40 -9.57 -5.54 -17.95
C TYR A 40 -9.48 -5.24 -16.45
N ALA A 41 -10.37 -5.78 -15.61
CA ALA A 41 -10.29 -5.53 -14.18
C ALA A 41 -9.20 -6.39 -13.50
N VAL A 42 -8.72 -5.92 -12.34
CA VAL A 42 -7.99 -6.77 -11.40
C VAL A 42 -9.02 -7.59 -10.63
N LEU A 43 -9.01 -8.91 -10.81
CA LEU A 43 -10.02 -9.81 -10.26
C LEU A 43 -9.72 -10.14 -8.79
N ASN A 44 -10.75 -10.64 -8.07
CA ASN A 44 -10.65 -11.15 -6.70
C ASN A 44 -10.12 -10.17 -5.63
N THR A 45 -10.11 -8.86 -5.90
CA THR A 45 -9.64 -7.84 -4.95
C THR A 45 -10.43 -7.80 -3.64
N VAL A 46 -11.76 -7.98 -3.71
CA VAL A 46 -12.62 -8.08 -2.52
C VAL A 46 -12.36 -9.37 -1.74
N SER A 47 -12.09 -10.47 -2.44
CA SER A 47 -11.67 -11.74 -1.83
C SER A 47 -10.36 -11.57 -1.06
N LEU A 48 -9.39 -10.85 -1.63
CA LEU A 48 -8.13 -10.55 -0.97
C LEU A 48 -8.33 -9.68 0.27
N ALA A 49 -9.14 -8.62 0.18
CA ALA A 49 -9.44 -7.76 1.32
C ALA A 49 -10.11 -8.54 2.47
N TRP A 50 -11.02 -9.46 2.14
CA TRP A 50 -11.63 -10.35 3.13
C TRP A 50 -10.61 -11.27 3.80
N ARG A 51 -9.68 -11.86 3.03
CA ARG A 51 -8.62 -12.74 3.55
C ARG A 51 -7.69 -12.00 4.49
N ILE A 52 -7.24 -10.81 4.10
CA ILE A 52 -6.41 -9.93 4.95
C ILE A 52 -7.16 -9.59 6.25
N GLY A 53 -8.43 -9.18 6.15
CA GLY A 53 -9.25 -8.89 7.32
C GLY A 53 -9.42 -10.09 8.25
N ARG A 54 -9.68 -11.28 7.69
CA ARG A 54 -9.76 -12.54 8.44
C ARG A 54 -8.43 -12.89 9.11
N CYS A 55 -7.32 -12.74 8.39
CA CYS A 55 -5.98 -12.97 8.91
C CYS A 55 -5.69 -12.09 10.14
N ILE A 56 -5.98 -10.78 10.06
CA ILE A 56 -5.83 -9.86 11.19
C ILE A 56 -6.74 -10.27 12.36
N ALA A 57 -8.00 -10.62 12.10
CA ALA A 57 -8.94 -11.04 13.15
C ALA A 57 -8.50 -12.35 13.85
N ILE A 58 -7.94 -13.30 13.10
CA ILE A 58 -7.37 -14.54 13.66
C ILE A 58 -6.11 -14.23 14.48
N ALA A 59 -5.25 -13.33 14.00
CA ALA A 59 -4.04 -12.93 14.72
C ALA A 59 -4.37 -12.24 16.04
N GLU A 60 -5.40 -11.38 16.06
CA GLU A 60 -5.94 -10.74 17.25
C GLU A 60 -6.52 -11.77 18.24
N ALA A 61 -7.32 -12.73 17.76
CA ALA A 61 -7.91 -13.77 18.60
C ALA A 61 -6.87 -14.74 19.21
N ASN A 62 -5.76 -14.99 18.50
CA ASN A 62 -4.73 -15.94 18.92
C ASN A 62 -3.51 -15.28 19.57
N ASN A 63 -3.52 -13.97 19.80
CA ASN A 63 -2.36 -13.20 20.31
C ASN A 63 -1.08 -13.37 19.46
N THR A 64 -1.23 -13.45 18.13
CA THR A 64 -0.12 -13.61 17.16
C THR A 64 0.06 -12.36 16.27
N LEU A 65 -0.29 -11.18 16.81
CA LEU A 65 -0.16 -9.90 16.10
C LEU A 65 1.29 -9.58 15.68
N SER A 66 2.27 -10.13 16.39
CA SER A 66 3.69 -9.94 16.09
C SER A 66 4.16 -10.57 14.78
N THR A 67 3.36 -11.45 14.18
CA THR A 67 3.60 -12.12 12.88
C THR A 67 2.50 -11.83 11.85
N VAL A 68 1.65 -10.82 12.11
CA VAL A 68 0.52 -10.50 11.22
C VAL A 68 0.97 -10.00 9.85
N ALA A 69 2.12 -9.32 9.78
CA ALA A 69 2.70 -8.84 8.52
C ALA A 69 3.07 -10.00 7.59
N GLU A 70 3.67 -11.05 8.15
CA GLU A 70 4.00 -12.29 7.47
C GLU A 70 2.74 -13.02 7.00
N ALA A 71 1.73 -13.14 7.86
CA ALA A 71 0.46 -13.76 7.49
C ALA A 71 -0.30 -12.98 6.39
N ILE A 72 -0.17 -11.64 6.37
CA ILE A 72 -0.67 -10.81 5.26
C ILE A 72 0.12 -11.10 3.98
N ILE A 73 1.45 -11.23 4.04
CA ILE A 73 2.29 -11.61 2.89
C ILE A 73 1.83 -12.94 2.30
N ASP A 74 1.56 -13.94 3.15
CA ASP A 74 1.04 -15.25 2.71
C ASP A 74 -0.29 -15.12 1.95
N GLU A 75 -1.22 -14.29 2.43
CA GLU A 75 -2.52 -14.12 1.77
C GLU A 75 -2.44 -13.34 0.44
N VAL A 76 -1.45 -12.48 0.25
CA VAL A 76 -1.24 -11.73 -1.00
C VAL A 76 -0.42 -12.49 -2.05
N GLY A 77 -0.05 -13.76 -1.78
CA GLY A 77 0.71 -14.61 -2.71
C GLY A 77 2.11 -15.01 -2.24
N GLY A 78 2.44 -14.74 -0.97
CA GLY A 78 3.69 -15.12 -0.33
C GLY A 78 4.87 -14.21 -0.68
N GLU A 79 6.07 -14.65 -0.30
CA GLU A 79 7.32 -13.88 -0.45
C GLU A 79 7.66 -13.50 -1.89
N LYS A 80 7.06 -14.18 -2.87
CA LYS A 80 7.25 -13.89 -4.29
C LYS A 80 6.49 -12.63 -4.72
N SER A 81 5.35 -12.33 -4.12
CA SER A 81 4.49 -11.19 -4.50
C SER A 81 4.62 -10.01 -3.56
N ALA A 82 5.03 -10.23 -2.31
CA ALA A 82 5.17 -9.19 -1.31
C ALA A 82 6.38 -9.40 -0.41
N CYS A 83 6.89 -8.30 0.15
CA CYS A 83 7.98 -8.34 1.11
C CYS A 83 7.84 -7.23 2.16
N ILE A 84 8.56 -7.39 3.26
CA ILE A 84 8.69 -6.34 4.27
C ILE A 84 9.79 -5.40 3.82
N LEU A 85 9.45 -4.15 3.54
CA LEU A 85 10.40 -3.13 3.11
C LEU A 85 11.23 -2.64 4.29
N PHE A 86 10.57 -2.33 5.41
CA PHE A 86 11.21 -1.72 6.58
C PHE A 86 10.37 -1.92 7.84
N ARG A 87 11.02 -1.92 9.01
CA ARG A 87 10.38 -1.86 10.33
C ARG A 87 10.98 -0.72 11.12
N GLY A 88 10.14 0.05 11.80
CA GLY A 88 10.64 1.23 12.48
C GLY A 88 9.58 2.01 13.25
N LYS A 89 9.97 3.21 13.67
CA LYS A 89 9.11 4.18 14.35
C LYS A 89 9.00 5.44 13.49
N ILE A 90 7.80 5.97 13.32
CA ILE A 90 7.59 7.25 12.65
C ILE A 90 8.23 8.34 13.50
N VAL A 91 9.25 9.02 12.96
CA VAL A 91 9.97 10.11 13.62
C VAL A 91 9.63 11.48 13.04
N GLU A 92 8.96 11.51 11.88
CA GLU A 92 8.56 12.77 11.25
C GLU A 92 7.32 12.54 10.41
N VAL A 93 6.41 13.52 10.43
CA VAL A 93 5.22 13.56 9.59
C VAL A 93 5.07 15.00 9.09
N GLU A 94 5.28 15.20 7.81
CA GLU A 94 4.99 16.46 7.14
C GLU A 94 3.68 16.33 6.37
N ARG A 95 2.75 17.27 6.55
CA ARG A 95 1.47 17.26 5.82
C ARG A 95 1.03 18.66 5.46
N ARG A 96 0.62 18.83 4.21
CA ARG A 96 -0.07 20.00 3.69
C ARG A 96 -1.28 19.60 2.83
N LEU A 97 -2.37 20.34 2.95
CA LEU A 97 -3.52 20.19 2.06
C LEU A 97 -3.37 21.16 0.90
N PHE A 98 -3.42 20.66 -0.34
CA PHE A 98 -3.32 21.49 -1.54
C PHE A 98 -4.29 20.99 -2.62
N LYS A 99 -5.18 21.88 -3.10
CA LYS A 99 -6.20 21.60 -4.13
C LYS A 99 -7.02 20.31 -3.88
N GLY A 100 -7.44 20.08 -2.63
CA GLY A 100 -8.25 18.91 -2.27
C GLY A 100 -7.48 17.58 -2.20
N HIS A 101 -6.15 17.65 -2.19
CA HIS A 101 -5.29 16.50 -1.96
C HIS A 101 -4.44 16.71 -0.70
N SER A 102 -4.20 15.64 0.05
CA SER A 102 -3.14 15.64 1.05
C SER A 102 -1.82 15.47 0.30
N TYR A 103 -0.80 16.22 0.69
CA TYR A 103 0.58 16.05 0.24
C TYR A 103 1.44 16.01 1.48
N GLY A 104 2.49 15.21 1.46
CA GLY A 104 3.35 15.10 2.61
C GLY A 104 4.34 13.97 2.48
N SER A 105 5.02 13.72 3.59
CA SER A 105 5.96 12.62 3.74
C SER A 105 5.93 12.13 5.18
N ILE A 106 6.22 10.84 5.35
CA ILE A 106 6.62 10.29 6.64
C ILE A 106 8.08 9.87 6.58
N THR A 107 8.80 10.08 7.68
CA THR A 107 10.13 9.52 7.90
C THR A 107 10.05 8.49 9.03
N ILE A 108 10.51 7.28 8.75
CA ILE A 108 10.50 6.15 9.67
C ILE A 108 11.96 5.82 10.01
N ALA A 109 12.33 5.87 11.28
CA ALA A 109 13.67 5.46 11.72
C ALA A 109 13.65 3.99 12.14
N SER A 110 14.75 3.27 11.86
CA SER A 110 14.95 1.91 12.37
C SER A 110 14.89 1.91 13.91
N LEU A 111 14.32 0.86 14.49
CA LEU A 111 14.38 0.67 15.94
C LEU A 111 15.82 0.29 16.33
N SER A 112 16.25 0.71 17.52
CA SER A 112 17.51 0.23 18.10
C SER A 112 17.33 -1.16 18.69
N SER A 113 18.41 -1.91 18.84
CA SER A 113 18.40 -3.27 19.40
C SER A 113 17.70 -3.36 20.76
N GLN A 114 17.77 -2.30 21.58
CA GLN A 114 17.09 -2.20 22.87
C GLN A 114 15.57 -1.97 22.74
N GLU A 115 15.13 -1.16 21.77
CA GLU A 115 13.70 -0.94 21.50
C GLU A 115 13.03 -2.18 20.84
N GLU A 116 13.83 -3.05 20.22
CA GLU A 116 13.39 -4.34 19.66
C GLU A 116 13.25 -5.43 20.73
N GLU A 117 14.11 -5.47 21.75
CA GLU A 117 14.07 -6.43 22.87
C GLU A 117 12.84 -6.24 23.78
N ASP A 118 12.36 -5.00 23.95
CA ASP A 118 11.10 -4.70 24.65
C ASP A 118 9.84 -5.19 23.90
N SER A 119 9.98 -5.59 22.63
CA SER A 119 8.92 -6.30 21.92
C SER A 119 9.04 -7.79 22.23
N SER A 120 8.15 -8.31 23.07
CA SER A 120 8.14 -9.66 23.69
C SER A 120 8.07 -10.86 22.73
N THR A 121 8.53 -10.75 21.49
CA THR A 121 8.46 -11.80 20.48
C THR A 121 9.85 -12.38 20.18
N SER A 122 9.97 -13.70 20.29
CA SER A 122 11.10 -14.47 19.77
C SER A 122 11.41 -14.11 18.31
N GLN A 123 12.59 -13.52 18.07
CA GLN A 123 13.05 -13.07 16.74
C GLN A 123 13.11 -14.19 15.68
N ALA A 124 13.11 -15.46 16.08
CA ALA A 124 13.37 -16.60 15.19
C ALA A 124 12.31 -16.88 14.11
N SER A 125 11.09 -16.33 14.21
CA SER A 125 10.01 -16.57 13.25
C SER A 125 9.60 -15.37 12.39
N ARG A 126 10.30 -14.22 12.49
CA ARG A 126 9.94 -13.03 11.71
C ARG A 126 10.64 -13.02 10.36
N MET A 127 9.91 -12.66 9.31
CA MET A 127 10.51 -12.47 7.99
C MET A 127 11.48 -11.27 8.02
N PRO A 128 12.67 -11.37 7.41
CA PRO A 128 13.62 -10.26 7.36
C PRO A 128 13.07 -9.11 6.53
N ALA A 129 13.36 -7.87 6.96
CA ALA A 129 13.08 -6.70 6.14
C ALA A 129 14.12 -6.58 5.01
N ARG A 130 13.71 -6.04 3.86
CA ARG A 130 14.55 -5.86 2.68
C ARG A 130 15.73 -4.93 2.97
N VAL A 131 15.51 -3.91 3.80
CA VAL A 131 16.56 -3.04 4.33
C VAL A 131 16.32 -2.81 5.83
N SER A 132 17.41 -2.57 6.57
CA SER A 132 17.44 -2.31 8.01
C SER A 132 18.45 -1.19 8.31
N GLY A 133 18.35 -0.56 9.48
CA GLY A 133 19.17 0.59 9.84
C GLY A 133 18.77 1.86 9.10
N GLY A 134 19.31 3.01 9.49
CA GLY A 134 18.99 4.31 8.88
C GLY A 134 17.51 4.69 8.95
N THR A 135 17.02 5.34 7.90
CA THR A 135 15.64 5.83 7.80
C THR A 135 14.97 5.45 6.47
N LEU A 136 13.65 5.34 6.50
CA LEU A 136 12.81 5.19 5.30
C LEU A 136 11.88 6.41 5.17
N THR A 137 12.00 7.13 4.06
CA THR A 137 11.11 8.25 3.71
C THR A 137 10.09 7.81 2.69
N ILE A 138 8.81 8.07 2.98
CA ILE A 138 7.68 7.74 2.10
C ILE A 138 6.88 9.02 1.85
N PRO A 139 7.06 9.69 0.69
CA PRO A 139 6.14 10.74 0.29
C PRO A 139 4.79 10.16 -0.13
N PHE A 140 3.75 10.91 0.18
CA PHE A 140 2.39 10.55 -0.14
C PHE A 140 1.63 11.73 -0.73
N LYS A 141 0.61 11.39 -1.52
CA LYS A 141 -0.48 12.30 -1.88
C LYS A 141 -1.75 11.83 -1.17
N ASN A 142 -2.62 11.14 -1.89
CA ASN A 142 -3.71 10.36 -1.29
C ASN A 142 -3.24 8.93 -0.96
N GLU A 143 -2.24 8.45 -1.71
CA GLU A 143 -1.56 7.16 -1.54
C GLU A 143 -0.05 7.37 -1.32
N ASN A 144 0.62 6.34 -0.80
CA ASN A 144 2.09 6.29 -0.68
C ASN A 144 2.71 6.10 -2.07
N LEU A 145 3.71 6.92 -2.43
CA LEU A 145 4.19 7.01 -3.82
C LEU A 145 5.48 6.22 -4.08
N TYR A 146 6.45 6.34 -3.17
CA TYR A 146 7.67 5.53 -3.19
C TYR A 146 8.25 5.40 -1.80
N ALA A 147 9.20 4.48 -1.63
CA ALA A 147 9.94 4.26 -0.39
C ALA A 147 11.44 4.46 -0.67
N GLU A 148 12.01 5.53 -0.15
CA GLU A 148 13.45 5.84 -0.23
C GLU A 148 14.11 5.48 1.10
N HIS A 149 15.05 4.54 1.07
CA HIS A 149 15.88 4.20 2.21
C HIS A 149 17.14 5.07 2.22
N THR A 150 17.45 5.68 3.35
CA THR A 150 18.72 6.34 3.64
C THR A 150 19.46 5.49 4.67
N SER A 151 20.56 4.85 4.27
CA SER A 151 21.42 4.07 5.17
C SER A 151 22.11 4.93 6.24
N ASP A 152 22.68 4.31 7.27
CA ASP A 152 23.44 5.02 8.32
C ASP A 152 24.66 5.79 7.76
N GLY A 153 25.20 5.33 6.62
CA GLY A 153 26.26 6.01 5.88
C GLY A 153 25.77 7.14 4.96
N GLY A 154 24.47 7.45 4.95
CA GLY A 154 23.86 8.52 4.16
C GLY A 154 23.54 8.16 2.69
N ALA A 155 23.83 6.94 2.23
CA ALA A 155 23.47 6.51 0.88
C ALA A 155 21.96 6.32 0.75
N LYS A 156 21.38 6.89 -0.31
CA LYS A 156 19.94 6.87 -0.62
C LYS A 156 19.60 5.86 -1.71
N THR A 157 18.53 5.11 -1.55
CA THR A 157 18.05 4.14 -2.56
C THR A 157 16.53 4.00 -2.51
N VAL A 158 15.87 4.14 -3.66
CA VAL A 158 14.44 3.82 -3.79
C VAL A 158 14.27 2.31 -3.88
N ILE A 159 13.58 1.72 -2.90
CA ILE A 159 13.40 0.26 -2.76
C ILE A 159 12.03 -0.23 -3.23
N CYS A 160 11.06 0.68 -3.37
CA CYS A 160 9.71 0.40 -3.88
C CYS A 160 9.09 1.70 -4.42
N SER A 161 8.27 1.60 -5.46
CA SER A 161 7.50 2.72 -5.99
C SER A 161 6.20 2.24 -6.62
N VAL A 162 5.24 3.15 -6.77
CA VAL A 162 4.03 2.91 -7.57
C VAL A 162 4.39 2.43 -8.99
N PRO A 163 3.59 1.54 -9.61
CA PRO A 163 2.27 1.05 -9.19
C PRO A 163 2.25 -0.02 -8.08
N ASP A 164 3.40 -0.49 -7.58
CA ASP A 164 3.40 -1.43 -6.45
C ASP A 164 2.85 -0.74 -5.19
N LEU A 165 2.08 -1.50 -4.41
CA LEU A 165 1.42 -0.97 -3.22
C LEU A 165 2.40 -0.90 -2.06
N ILE A 166 2.60 0.30 -1.52
CA ILE A 166 3.32 0.53 -0.27
C ILE A 166 2.30 0.66 0.86
N CYS A 167 2.22 -0.36 1.72
CA CYS A 167 1.30 -0.38 2.84
C CYS A 167 2.08 -0.15 4.15
N VAL A 168 1.61 0.78 4.98
CA VAL A 168 2.19 1.06 6.30
C VAL A 168 1.24 0.49 7.34
N LEU A 169 1.68 -0.54 8.06
CA LEU A 169 0.90 -1.19 9.11
C LEU A 169 1.32 -0.65 10.47
N ASP A 170 0.36 -0.42 11.37
CA ASP A 170 0.66 -0.30 12.79
C ASP A 170 1.10 -1.65 13.33
N THR A 171 2.32 -1.73 13.86
CA THR A 171 2.90 -2.97 14.38
C THR A 171 2.13 -3.50 15.58
N GLY A 172 1.43 -2.64 16.34
CA GLY A 172 0.65 -3.05 17.51
C GLY A 172 -0.64 -3.76 17.14
N SER A 173 -1.35 -3.31 16.11
CA SER A 173 -2.66 -3.86 15.71
C SER A 173 -2.64 -4.69 14.42
N GLY A 174 -1.58 -4.60 13.61
CA GLY A 174 -1.53 -5.20 12.27
C GLY A 174 -2.40 -4.50 11.23
N ARG A 175 -3.11 -3.43 11.61
CA ARG A 175 -4.03 -2.70 10.72
C ARG A 175 -3.26 -1.67 9.90
N SER A 176 -3.72 -1.45 8.66
CA SER A 176 -3.15 -0.42 7.79
C SER A 176 -3.44 0.97 8.32
N LEU A 177 -2.43 1.82 8.34
CA LEU A 177 -2.55 3.25 8.62
C LEU A 177 -2.77 3.99 7.29
N GLY A 178 -3.92 4.66 7.18
CA GLY A 178 -4.16 5.61 6.09
C GLY A 178 -3.32 6.87 6.23
N VAL A 179 -3.11 7.60 5.13
CA VAL A 179 -2.38 8.88 5.12
C VAL A 179 -2.84 9.86 6.21
N PRO A 180 -4.15 10.02 6.51
CA PRO A 180 -4.59 10.92 7.58
C PRO A 180 -4.27 10.43 9.00
N GLU A 181 -3.91 9.15 9.17
CA GLU A 181 -3.72 8.49 10.46
C GLU A 181 -2.26 8.47 10.92
N PHE A 182 -1.31 8.84 10.04
CA PHE A 182 0.11 8.91 10.38
C PHE A 182 0.37 9.90 11.52
N LYS A 183 1.04 9.42 12.56
CA LYS A 183 1.39 10.18 13.76
C LYS A 183 2.81 9.84 14.19
N TYR A 184 3.50 10.85 14.71
CA TYR A 184 4.80 10.67 15.35
C TYR A 184 4.71 9.61 16.46
N GLY A 185 5.74 8.77 16.56
CA GLY A 185 5.89 7.76 17.61
C GLY A 185 5.23 6.41 17.31
N PHE A 186 4.42 6.30 16.24
CA PHE A 186 3.84 5.02 15.85
C PHE A 186 4.92 4.03 15.40
N ARG A 187 4.89 2.83 15.97
CA ARG A 187 5.72 1.70 15.51
C ARG A 187 5.02 1.08 14.31
N VAL A 188 5.74 0.96 13.20
CA VAL A 188 5.16 0.55 11.92
C VAL A 188 5.98 -0.53 11.24
N THR A 189 5.28 -1.34 10.45
CA THR A 189 5.86 -2.30 9.50
C THR A 189 5.42 -1.90 8.10
N VAL A 190 6.37 -1.65 7.22
CA VAL A 190 6.12 -1.23 5.84
C VAL A 190 6.19 -2.44 4.92
N LEU A 191 5.12 -2.71 4.19
CA LEU A 191 5.03 -3.76 3.19
C LEU A 191 5.09 -3.18 1.78
N GLY A 192 5.76 -3.88 0.88
CA GLY A 192 5.68 -3.67 -0.55
C GLY A 192 4.97 -4.86 -1.18
N ILE A 193 3.90 -4.60 -1.96
CA ILE A 193 3.09 -5.63 -2.61
C ILE A 193 3.06 -5.35 -4.11
N THR A 194 3.44 -6.35 -4.90
CA THR A 194 3.54 -6.24 -6.36
C THR A 194 2.19 -5.92 -6.99
N CYS A 195 2.15 -4.96 -7.91
CA CYS A 195 0.93 -4.59 -8.62
C CYS A 195 0.48 -5.66 -9.61
N SER A 196 -0.78 -5.58 -10.05
CA SER A 196 -1.25 -6.40 -11.17
C SER A 196 -0.48 -6.07 -12.47
N PRO A 197 -0.19 -7.07 -13.33
CA PRO A 197 0.45 -6.86 -14.63
C PRO A 197 -0.33 -5.90 -15.53
N ARG A 198 -1.63 -5.69 -15.25
CA ARG A 198 -2.47 -4.66 -15.87
C ARG A 198 -1.88 -3.24 -15.77
N TRP A 199 -1.10 -2.97 -14.72
CA TRP A 199 -0.43 -1.70 -14.52
C TRP A 199 1.03 -1.68 -15.00
N SER A 200 1.72 -2.82 -14.98
CA SER A 200 3.17 -2.88 -15.22
C SER A 200 3.58 -3.41 -16.60
N ASP A 201 2.79 -4.26 -17.25
CA ASP A 201 3.19 -4.90 -18.53
C ASP A 201 3.06 -3.98 -19.74
N THR A 202 2.32 -2.88 -19.62
CA THR A 202 2.09 -1.94 -20.71
C THR A 202 2.69 -0.59 -20.40
N GLY A 203 3.31 0.05 -21.40
CA GLY A 203 3.80 1.43 -21.28
C GLY A 203 2.70 2.37 -20.81
N ARG A 204 1.47 2.20 -21.30
CA ARG A 204 0.31 3.01 -20.90
C ARG A 204 -0.06 2.85 -19.43
N GLY A 205 0.05 1.65 -18.86
CA GLY A 205 -0.17 1.41 -17.43
C GLY A 205 0.82 2.18 -16.57
N LEU A 206 2.11 2.14 -16.95
CA LEU A 206 3.18 2.87 -16.26
C LEU A 206 3.09 4.38 -16.45
N GLU A 207 2.65 4.87 -17.61
CA GLU A 207 2.39 6.30 -17.83
C GLU A 207 1.32 6.88 -16.91
N ILE A 208 0.33 6.08 -16.50
CA ILE A 208 -0.79 6.53 -15.67
C ILE A 208 -0.57 6.23 -14.18
N GLY A 209 0.01 5.07 -13.87
CA GLY A 209 0.13 4.57 -12.49
C GLY A 209 1.57 4.48 -11.97
N GLY A 210 2.57 4.70 -12.82
CA GLY A 210 3.98 4.67 -12.43
C GLY A 210 4.49 6.00 -11.90
N PRO A 211 5.78 6.06 -11.51
CA PRO A 211 6.34 7.22 -10.81
C PRO A 211 6.29 8.52 -11.62
N SER A 212 6.44 8.43 -12.94
CA SER A 212 6.40 9.57 -13.86
C SER A 212 5.02 10.24 -13.90
N ALA A 213 3.94 9.49 -13.71
CA ALA A 213 2.58 10.03 -13.60
C ALA A 213 2.41 11.00 -12.42
N PHE A 214 3.24 10.82 -11.39
CA PHE A 214 3.29 11.66 -10.20
C PHE A 214 4.43 12.70 -10.24
N GLY A 215 5.14 12.82 -11.36
CA GLY A 215 6.21 13.80 -11.57
C GLY A 215 7.58 13.37 -11.03
N TYR A 216 7.79 12.07 -10.81
CA TYR A 216 9.09 11.54 -10.36
C TYR A 216 9.84 10.84 -11.50
N ASP A 217 11.11 11.22 -11.67
CA ASP A 217 12.04 10.56 -12.58
C ASP A 217 12.71 9.36 -11.89
N ILE A 218 11.90 8.33 -11.61
CA ILE A 218 12.31 7.10 -10.94
C ILE A 218 11.97 5.91 -11.85
N PRO A 219 12.92 5.02 -12.17
CA PRO A 219 12.61 3.81 -12.92
C PRO A 219 11.76 2.86 -12.07
N TYR A 220 10.62 2.43 -12.60
CA TYR A 220 9.81 1.40 -11.95
C TYR A 220 10.55 0.06 -11.94
N LYS A 221 10.64 -0.54 -10.75
CA LYS A 221 11.18 -1.88 -10.53
C LYS A 221 10.19 -2.65 -9.66
N PRO A 222 9.56 -3.73 -10.15
CA PRO A 222 8.66 -4.54 -9.35
C PRO A 222 9.34 -5.05 -8.08
N VAL A 223 8.62 -5.06 -6.96
CA VAL A 223 9.09 -5.67 -5.71
C VAL A 223 9.12 -7.19 -5.79
N GLY A 224 8.31 -7.78 -6.68
CA GLY A 224 8.18 -9.21 -6.87
C GLY A 224 7.40 -9.57 -8.13
N THR A 225 6.71 -10.70 -8.08
CA THR A 225 5.85 -11.23 -9.15
C THR A 225 4.40 -11.27 -8.68
N TYR A 226 3.48 -10.73 -9.48
CA TYR A 226 2.07 -10.76 -9.16
C TYR A 226 1.53 -12.19 -9.08
N VAL A 227 0.71 -12.44 -8.07
CA VAL A 227 -0.07 -13.66 -7.91
C VAL A 227 -1.54 -13.27 -7.86
N GLU A 228 -2.37 -13.89 -8.71
CA GLU A 228 -3.80 -13.61 -8.71
C GLU A 228 -4.43 -14.05 -7.38
N PRO A 229 -5.18 -13.18 -6.68
CA PRO A 229 -5.80 -13.56 -5.43
C PRO A 229 -6.82 -14.67 -5.59
N ARG A 230 -6.86 -15.58 -4.61
CA ARG A 230 -7.83 -16.69 -4.57
C ARG A 230 -9.24 -16.18 -4.28
N SER A 231 -10.19 -16.53 -5.13
CA SER A 231 -11.62 -16.25 -4.93
C SER A 231 -12.15 -16.93 -3.66
N VAL A 232 -12.77 -16.16 -2.77
CA VAL A 232 -13.45 -16.73 -1.58
C VAL A 232 -14.78 -17.38 -1.97
N ILE A 233 -15.39 -16.96 -3.08
CA ILE A 233 -16.62 -17.56 -3.59
C ILE A 233 -16.30 -18.98 -4.07
N ASP A 234 -15.25 -19.15 -4.87
CA ASP A 234 -14.89 -20.47 -5.40
C ASP A 234 -14.40 -21.43 -4.31
N GLU A 235 -13.77 -20.90 -3.26
CA GLU A 235 -13.29 -21.70 -2.12
C GLU A 235 -14.40 -22.13 -1.15
N TYR A 236 -15.34 -21.23 -0.84
CA TYR A 236 -16.34 -21.43 0.22
C TYR A 236 -17.78 -21.63 -0.27
N SER A 237 -18.05 -21.53 -1.58
CA SER A 237 -19.39 -21.82 -2.10
C SER A 237 -19.77 -23.27 -1.79
N PRO A 238 -21.02 -23.54 -1.37
CA PRO A 238 -21.54 -24.90 -1.33
C PRO A 238 -21.32 -25.59 -2.69
N LYS A 239 -20.89 -26.84 -2.65
CA LYS A 239 -20.81 -27.72 -3.83
C LYS A 239 -22.19 -28.27 -4.19
#